data_AF-G5GKP2-F1
#
_entry.id   AF-G5GKP2-F1
#
_cell.length_a   1.000
_cell.length_b   1.000
_cell.length_c   1.000
_cell.angle_alpha   90.00
_cell.angle_beta   90.00
_cell.angle_gamma   90.00
#
_symmetry.space_group_name_H-M   'P 1'
#
loop_
_entity.id
_entity.type
_entity.pdbx_description
1 polymer ?
#
loop_
_entity_poly.entity_id
_entity_poly.type
_entity_poly.pdbx_seq_one_letter_code
_entity_poly.pdbx_strand_id
1 'polypeptide(L)'
;MNYVINPVLMGGIISKITGDTVKINLRGRLGVIETPKFLISSPSPKIGDSISFYFSYIEVVKNTCDYDFDEIVREHNIIPCLLGGKITEFNDTAIEVSVKELSIVVRVPRRWVFTEISLSNDLDVEFYLSRMQILQTAKIS
;
A
#
# COMPACT_ATOMS: atom_id res chain seq x y z
N MET A 1 10.20 16.03 14.08
CA MET A 1 9.08 16.55 13.28
C MET A 1 7.84 15.90 13.86
N ASN A 2 6.87 16.66 14.39
CA ASN A 2 5.66 16.08 14.99
C ASN A 2 4.59 15.89 13.90
N TYR A 3 4.91 15.11 12.87
CA TYR A 3 3.94 14.76 11.82
C TYR A 3 3.32 13.41 12.17
N VAL A 4 2.00 13.31 12.10
CA VAL A 4 1.29 12.04 12.28
C VAL A 4 0.79 11.61 10.92
N ILE A 5 1.28 10.47 10.42
CA ILE A 5 0.76 9.86 9.20
C ILE A 5 -0.71 9.50 9.39
N ASN A 6 -1.55 9.97 8.47
CA ASN A 6 -2.99 9.71 8.51
C ASN A 6 -3.42 8.95 7.25
N PRO A 7 -4.18 7.85 7.38
CA PRO A 7 -4.72 7.14 6.23
C PRO A 7 -5.75 7.98 5.50
N VAL A 8 -5.66 8.00 4.17
CA VAL A 8 -6.66 8.62 3.29
C VAL A 8 -7.28 7.57 2.39
N LEU A 9 -8.56 7.73 2.07
CA LEU A 9 -9.23 6.84 1.13
C LEU A 9 -8.64 7.08 -0.27
N MET A 10 -7.96 6.07 -0.77
CA MET A 10 -7.35 6.04 -2.09
C MET A 10 -8.07 5.05 -2.99
N GLY A 11 -7.73 5.10 -4.27
CA GLY A 11 -8.21 4.12 -5.23
C GLY A 11 -7.25 3.94 -6.38
N GLY A 12 -7.45 2.86 -7.09
CA GLY A 12 -6.60 2.46 -8.21
C GLY A 12 -7.36 1.59 -9.19
N ILE A 13 -6.64 1.15 -10.23
CA ILE A 13 -7.12 0.20 -11.23
C ILE A 13 -6.18 -0.98 -11.20
N ILE A 14 -6.72 -2.19 -11.15
CA ILE A 14 -5.94 -3.42 -11.29
C ILE A 14 -5.39 -3.49 -12.71
N SER A 15 -4.07 -3.37 -12.84
CA SER A 15 -3.38 -3.29 -14.13
C SER A 15 -2.75 -4.63 -14.55
N LYS A 16 -2.46 -5.52 -13.60
CA LYS A 16 -1.91 -6.85 -13.86
C LYS A 16 -2.26 -7.82 -12.74
N ILE A 17 -2.45 -9.09 -13.08
CA ILE A 17 -2.53 -10.20 -12.13
C ILE A 17 -1.49 -11.24 -12.58
N THR A 18 -0.65 -11.74 -11.67
CA THR A 18 0.38 -12.74 -11.97
C THR A 18 0.48 -13.70 -10.79
N GLY A 19 0.11 -14.96 -11.00
CA GLY A 19 -0.05 -15.90 -9.88
C GLY A 19 -1.05 -15.33 -8.87
N ASP A 20 -0.63 -15.19 -7.62
CA ASP A 20 -1.42 -14.58 -6.54
C ASP A 20 -1.10 -13.11 -6.26
N THR A 21 -0.22 -12.50 -7.06
CA THR A 21 0.08 -11.07 -6.96
C THR A 21 -0.85 -10.27 -7.86
N VAL A 22 -1.41 -9.19 -7.31
CA VAL A 22 -2.23 -8.21 -8.00
C VAL A 22 -1.49 -6.89 -8.00
N LYS A 23 -1.31 -6.31 -9.19
CA LYS A 23 -0.70 -4.99 -9.39
C LYS A 23 -1.79 -3.95 -9.62
N ILE A 24 -1.70 -2.85 -8.89
CA ILE A 24 -2.66 -1.77 -8.88
C ILE A 24 -1.93 -0.49 -9.24
N ASN A 25 -2.41 0.20 -10.27
CA ASN A 25 -1.95 1.54 -10.59
C ASN A 25 -2.80 2.55 -9.79
N LEU A 26 -2.14 3.37 -8.97
CA LEU A 26 -2.83 4.39 -8.18
C LEU A 26 -3.37 5.50 -9.08
N ARG A 27 -4.60 5.95 -8.80
CA ARG A 27 -5.23 7.06 -9.56
C ARG A 27 -4.33 8.30 -9.54
N GLY A 28 -4.28 9.03 -10.64
CA GLY A 28 -3.44 10.24 -10.75
C GLY A 28 -1.93 9.98 -10.94
N ARG A 29 -1.53 8.76 -11.34
CA ARG A 29 -0.11 8.35 -11.47
C ARG A 29 0.67 8.50 -10.17
N LEU A 30 -0.01 8.24 -9.06
CA LEU A 30 0.52 8.42 -7.72
C LEU A 30 1.42 7.26 -7.27
N GLY A 31 1.54 6.21 -8.09
CA GLY A 31 2.39 5.07 -7.80
C GLY A 31 1.75 3.75 -8.22
N VAL A 32 2.32 2.67 -7.70
CA VAL A 32 1.87 1.30 -7.88
C VAL A 32 1.88 0.59 -6.53
N ILE A 33 0.88 -0.23 -6.27
CA ILE A 33 0.89 -1.21 -5.18
C ILE A 33 0.78 -2.61 -5.77
N GLU A 34 1.65 -3.51 -5.35
CA GLU A 34 1.59 -4.93 -5.62
C GLU A 34 1.25 -5.63 -4.31
N THR A 35 0.20 -6.45 -4.31
CA THR A 35 -0.36 -7.06 -3.10
C THR A 35 -0.88 -8.47 -3.42
N PRO A 36 -0.89 -9.40 -2.46
CA PRO A 36 -1.53 -10.69 -2.68
C PRO A 36 -3.06 -10.57 -2.83
N LYS A 37 -3.65 -11.46 -3.64
CA LYS A 37 -5.11 -11.51 -3.86
C LYS A 37 -5.92 -11.60 -2.58
N PHE A 38 -5.41 -12.28 -1.55
CA PHE A 38 -6.15 -12.48 -0.31
C PHE A 38 -6.39 -11.18 0.47
N LEU A 39 -5.66 -10.09 0.19
CA LEU A 39 -5.92 -8.76 0.75
C LEU A 39 -6.95 -7.96 -0.03
N ILE A 40 -7.46 -8.48 -1.15
CA ILE A 40 -8.55 -7.91 -1.91
C ILE A 40 -9.84 -8.64 -1.56
N SER A 41 -10.79 -7.91 -0.99
CA SER A 41 -12.10 -8.41 -0.62
C SER A 41 -12.90 -8.85 -1.85
N SER A 42 -13.71 -9.90 -1.67
CA SER A 42 -14.57 -10.49 -2.69
C SER A 42 -15.44 -9.45 -3.40
N PRO A 43 -15.71 -9.59 -4.72
CA PRO A 43 -15.40 -10.74 -5.58
C PRO A 43 -13.92 -10.89 -5.96
N SER A 44 -13.57 -11.98 -6.67
CA SER A 44 -12.19 -12.20 -7.13
C SER A 44 -11.73 -11.08 -8.08
N PRO A 45 -10.52 -10.51 -7.89
CA PRO A 45 -10.04 -9.36 -8.67
C PRO A 45 -9.84 -9.70 -10.15
N LYS A 46 -10.20 -8.75 -11.02
CA LYS A 46 -9.96 -8.82 -12.47
C LYS A 46 -9.17 -7.60 -12.95
N ILE A 47 -8.43 -7.79 -14.04
CA ILE A 47 -7.76 -6.67 -14.72
C ILE A 47 -8.82 -5.67 -15.18
N GLY A 48 -8.60 -4.39 -14.90
CA GLY A 48 -9.51 -3.29 -15.20
C GLY A 48 -10.45 -2.93 -14.04
N ASP A 49 -10.57 -3.76 -13.01
CA ASP A 49 -11.40 -3.43 -11.85
C ASP A 49 -10.88 -2.19 -11.14
N SER A 50 -11.81 -1.29 -10.80
CA SER A 50 -11.55 -0.18 -9.91
C SER A 50 -11.62 -0.65 -8.47
N ILE A 51 -10.66 -0.22 -7.65
CA ILE A 51 -10.62 -0.58 -6.23
C ILE A 51 -10.49 0.66 -5.34
N SER A 52 -10.90 0.52 -4.08
CA SER A 52 -10.71 1.50 -3.01
C SER A 52 -10.07 0.86 -1.78
N PHE A 53 -9.23 1.62 -1.09
CA PHE A 53 -8.54 1.22 0.13
C PHE A 53 -8.00 2.46 0.84
N TYR A 54 -7.72 2.36 2.13
CA TYR A 54 -7.01 3.39 2.85
C TYR A 54 -5.50 3.20 2.72
N PHE A 55 -4.81 4.31 2.51
CA PHE A 55 -3.36 4.36 2.46
C PHE A 55 -2.86 5.70 3.02
N SER A 56 -1.78 5.71 3.78
CA SER A 56 -1.15 6.95 4.27
C SER A 56 0.12 7.29 3.50
N TYR A 57 0.69 8.46 3.79
CA TYR A 57 2.10 8.71 3.52
C TYR A 57 2.98 7.72 4.29
N ILE A 58 4.21 7.57 3.83
CA ILE A 58 5.21 6.67 4.40
C ILE A 58 6.12 7.48 5.32
N GLU A 59 6.36 7.00 6.53
CA GLU A 59 7.28 7.61 7.47
C GLU A 59 8.51 6.73 7.65
N VAL A 60 9.71 7.32 7.56
CA VAL A 60 10.96 6.64 7.92
C VAL A 60 11.12 6.70 9.43
N VAL A 61 11.21 5.54 10.06
CA VAL A 61 11.32 5.41 11.52
C VAL A 61 12.69 4.90 11.93
N LYS A 62 13.16 5.30 13.12
CA LYS A 62 14.44 4.83 13.69
C LYS A 62 14.28 3.53 14.48
N ASN A 63 13.12 3.35 15.10
CA ASN A 63 12.80 2.18 15.90
C ASN A 63 11.47 1.63 15.37
N THR A 64 11.48 0.37 14.94
CA THR A 64 10.27 -0.32 14.51
C THR A 64 9.39 -0.67 15.69
N CYS A 65 8.07 -0.63 15.49
CA CYS A 65 7.13 -1.26 16.41
C CYS A 65 7.09 -2.79 16.19
N ASP A 66 6.43 -3.50 17.11
CA ASP A 66 6.05 -4.90 16.90
C ASP A 66 4.71 -4.92 16.14
N TYR A 67 4.75 -5.21 14.84
CA TYR A 67 3.58 -5.12 13.97
C TYR A 67 2.81 -6.45 13.96
N ASP A 68 1.52 -6.42 14.31
CA ASP A 68 0.62 -7.56 14.13
C ASP A 68 0.13 -7.61 12.68
N PHE A 69 0.92 -8.22 11.79
CA PHE A 69 0.54 -8.37 10.38
C PHE A 69 -0.71 -9.24 10.18
N ASP A 70 -1.11 -10.05 11.15
CA ASP A 70 -2.34 -10.83 11.04
C ASP A 70 -3.59 -9.93 11.22
N GLU A 71 -3.45 -8.72 11.76
CA GLU A 71 -4.54 -7.75 11.90
C GLU A 71 -5.18 -7.48 10.54
N ILE A 72 -4.42 -7.02 9.55
CA ILE A 72 -4.93 -6.72 8.20
C ILE A 72 -5.48 -7.97 7.49
N VAL A 73 -4.98 -9.16 7.83
CA VAL A 73 -5.45 -10.43 7.25
C VAL A 73 -6.83 -10.79 7.79
N ARG A 74 -7.06 -10.62 9.10
CA ARG A 74 -8.33 -10.93 9.78
C ARG A 74 -9.42 -9.91 9.49
N GLU A 75 -9.07 -8.73 9.00
CA GLU A 75 -10.05 -7.69 8.67
C GLU A 75 -11.01 -8.12 7.56
N HIS A 76 -12.27 -7.68 7.69
CA HIS A 76 -13.31 -7.93 6.68
C HIS A 76 -13.67 -6.66 5.90
N ASN A 77 -13.37 -5.50 6.48
CA ASN A 77 -13.62 -4.18 5.90
C ASN A 77 -12.30 -3.51 5.49
N ILE A 78 -12.39 -2.32 4.89
CA ILE A 78 -11.23 -1.49 4.56
C ILE A 78 -10.71 -0.72 5.79
N ILE A 79 -10.48 -1.40 6.92
CA ILE A 79 -9.91 -0.76 8.13
C ILE A 79 -8.41 -0.54 7.93
N PRO A 80 -7.88 0.69 8.13
CA PRO A 80 -6.44 0.95 8.05
C PRO A 80 -5.70 0.26 9.20
N CYS A 81 -4.70 -0.56 8.87
CA CYS A 81 -3.78 -1.16 9.83
C CYS A 81 -2.39 -0.55 9.67
N LEU A 82 -1.67 -0.39 10.77
CA LEU A 82 -0.28 0.10 10.74
C LEU A 82 0.64 -1.04 10.31
N LEU A 83 1.40 -0.83 9.24
CA LEU A 83 2.36 -1.81 8.72
C LEU A 83 3.77 -1.27 8.80
N GLY A 84 4.70 -2.15 9.15
CA GLY A 84 6.13 -1.93 9.00
C GLY A 84 6.67 -2.53 7.71
N GLY A 85 7.63 -1.85 7.09
CA GLY A 85 8.33 -2.35 5.92
C GLY A 85 9.75 -1.78 5.82
N LYS A 86 10.41 -2.07 4.70
CA LYS A 86 11.75 -1.54 4.39
C LYS A 86 11.79 -0.89 3.03
N ILE A 87 12.56 0.19 2.90
CA ILE A 87 12.92 0.75 1.59
C ILE A 87 13.84 -0.23 0.89
N THR A 88 13.39 -0.80 -0.23
CA THR A 88 14.19 -1.74 -1.04
C THR A 88 14.91 -1.05 -2.19
N GLU A 89 14.31 0.00 -2.74
CA GLU A 89 14.91 0.82 -3.78
C GLU A 89 14.54 2.29 -3.60
N PHE A 90 15.42 3.18 -4.02
CA PHE A 90 15.06 4.58 -4.23
C PHE A 90 15.87 5.15 -5.41
N ASN A 91 15.25 6.07 -6.13
CA ASN A 91 15.92 6.88 -7.16
C ASN A 91 15.51 8.34 -6.99
N ASP A 92 15.84 9.20 -7.96
CA ASP A 92 15.55 10.64 -7.89
C ASP A 92 14.05 10.97 -7.88
N THR A 93 13.19 10.05 -8.33
CA THR A 93 11.76 10.31 -8.54
C THR A 93 10.85 9.51 -7.63
N ALA A 94 11.23 8.28 -7.28
CA ALA A 94 10.39 7.33 -6.55
C ALA A 94 11.18 6.52 -5.53
N ILE A 95 10.44 5.95 -4.59
CA ILE A 95 10.91 4.91 -3.68
C ILE A 95 10.10 3.64 -3.87
N GLU A 96 10.68 2.53 -3.47
CA GLU A 96 10.03 1.24 -3.30
C GLU A 96 10.11 0.82 -1.83
N VAL A 97 8.98 0.40 -1.29
CA VAL A 97 8.87 -0.20 0.05
C VAL A 97 8.36 -1.62 -0.09
N SER A 98 8.96 -2.54 0.66
CA SER A 98 8.50 -3.91 0.78
C SER A 98 8.08 -4.24 2.22
N VAL A 99 6.90 -4.85 2.36
CA VAL A 99 6.46 -5.54 3.58
C VAL A 99 6.55 -7.03 3.28
N LYS A 100 7.67 -7.65 3.68
CA LYS A 100 8.04 -9.00 3.25
C LYS A 100 7.06 -10.05 3.78
N GLU A 101 6.62 -9.87 5.01
CA GLU A 101 5.70 -10.74 5.75
C GLU A 101 4.35 -10.89 5.04
N LEU A 102 3.91 -9.83 4.35
CA LEU A 102 2.65 -9.81 3.60
C LEU A 102 2.83 -9.88 2.09
N SER A 103 4.07 -9.97 1.58
CA SER A 103 4.37 -9.89 0.15
C SER A 103 3.77 -8.65 -0.54
N ILE A 104 3.79 -7.51 0.15
CA ILE A 104 3.34 -6.22 -0.37
C ILE A 104 4.54 -5.42 -0.86
N VAL A 105 4.39 -4.78 -2.03
CA VAL A 105 5.35 -3.82 -2.56
C VAL A 105 4.63 -2.53 -2.92
N VAL A 106 5.14 -1.40 -2.43
CA VAL A 106 4.59 -0.06 -2.67
C VAL A 106 5.65 0.77 -3.38
N ARG A 107 5.32 1.28 -4.57
CA ARG A 107 6.19 2.19 -5.35
C ARG A 107 5.51 3.53 -5.48
N VAL A 108 6.04 4.56 -4.82
CA VAL A 108 5.44 5.91 -4.79
C VAL A 108 6.50 6.99 -5.02
N PRO A 109 6.11 8.19 -5.48
CA PRO A 109 7.05 9.30 -5.62
C PRO A 109 7.74 9.65 -4.30
N ARG A 110 8.99 10.12 -4.33
CA ARG A 110 9.74 10.48 -3.11
C ARG A 110 9.02 11.46 -2.19
N ARG A 111 8.20 12.36 -2.75
CA ARG A 111 7.41 13.34 -1.98
C ARG A 111 6.33 12.71 -1.08
N TRP A 112 6.13 11.40 -1.16
CA TRP A 112 5.21 10.63 -0.33
C TRP A 112 5.85 10.10 0.95
N VAL A 113 7.13 10.42 1.16
CA VAL A 113 7.94 9.92 2.27
C VAL A 113 8.31 11.06 3.20
N PHE A 114 7.93 10.95 4.46
CA PHE A 114 8.40 11.82 5.53
C PHE A 114 9.64 11.21 6.16
N THR A 115 10.72 11.99 6.22
CA THR A 115 11.97 11.53 6.82
C THR A 115 12.78 12.72 7.32
N GLU A 116 13.48 12.53 8.44
CA GLU A 116 14.47 13.48 8.96
C GLU A 116 15.90 13.15 8.53
N ILE A 117 16.08 12.00 7.85
CA ILE A 117 17.37 11.48 7.43
C ILE A 117 17.43 11.36 5.91
N SER A 118 18.64 11.19 5.37
CA SER A 118 18.78 10.91 3.95
C SER A 118 18.24 9.52 3.63
N LEU A 119 17.43 9.43 2.58
CA LEU A 119 16.92 8.16 2.10
C LEU A 119 18.09 7.26 1.67
N SER A 120 18.06 6.03 2.17
CA SER A 120 18.97 4.94 1.84
C SER A 120 18.18 3.64 1.79
N ASN A 121 18.76 2.60 1.20
CA ASN A 121 18.16 1.26 1.22
C ASN A 121 18.17 0.71 2.65
N ASP A 122 17.29 -0.24 2.91
CA ASP A 122 17.13 -0.98 4.18
C ASP A 122 16.63 -0.16 5.37
N LEU A 123 16.30 1.13 5.16
CA LEU A 123 15.63 1.97 6.16
C LEU A 123 14.25 1.41 6.50
N ASP A 124 13.96 1.37 7.78
CA ASP A 124 12.66 1.00 8.32
C ASP A 124 11.63 2.10 8.09
N VAL A 125 10.44 1.68 7.68
CA VAL A 125 9.32 2.58 7.41
C VAL A 125 8.02 2.08 7.99
N GLU A 126 7.15 3.03 8.29
CA GLU A 126 5.78 2.79 8.75
C GLU A 126 4.78 3.50 7.84
N PHE A 127 3.66 2.84 7.59
CA PHE A 127 2.52 3.43 6.90
C PHE A 127 1.24 2.66 7.21
N TYR A 128 0.10 3.32 7.06
CA TYR A 128 -1.20 2.67 7.11
C TYR A 128 -1.59 2.11 5.76
N LEU A 129 -2.10 0.89 5.76
CA LEU A 129 -2.75 0.27 4.63
C LEU A 129 -3.94 -0.55 5.11
N SER A 130 -5.06 -0.48 4.41
CA SER A 130 -6.18 -1.39 4.64
C SER A 130 -6.21 -2.52 3.62
N ARG A 131 -7.06 -3.52 3.88
CA ARG A 131 -7.58 -4.38 2.80
C ARG A 131 -8.20 -3.54 1.69
N MET A 132 -8.33 -4.15 0.52
CA MET A 132 -8.82 -3.47 -0.67
C MET A 132 -10.19 -3.99 -1.08
N GLN A 133 -11.06 -3.09 -1.52
CA GLN A 133 -12.40 -3.43 -1.97
C GLN A 133 -12.58 -3.09 -3.44
N ILE A 134 -13.17 -4.00 -4.21
CA ILE A 134 -13.56 -3.73 -5.60
C ILE A 134 -14.81 -2.83 -5.60
N LEU A 135 -14.71 -1.73 -6.33
CA LEU A 135 -15.83 -0.83 -6.57
C LEU A 135 -16.70 -1.44 -7.66
N GLN A 136 -17.92 -1.86 -7.31
CA GLN A 136 -18.90 -2.26 -8.31
C GLN A 136 -19.28 -1.03 -9.13
N THR A 137 -18.99 -1.05 -10.43
CA THR A 137 -19.60 -0.08 -11.34
C THR A 137 -21.07 -0.46 -11.44
N ALA A 138 -21.97 0.37 -10.94
CA ALA A 138 -23.40 0.19 -11.17
C ALA A 138 -23.60 0.10 -12.69
N LYS A 139 -24.00 -1.07 -13.17
CA LYS A 139 -24.54 -1.18 -14.53
C LYS A 139 -25.82 -0.36 -14.51
N ILE A 140 -25.77 0.82 -15.11
CA ILE A 140 -26.99 1.51 -15.55
C ILE A 140 -27.49 0.66 -16.72
N SER A 141 -28.36 -0.29 -16.38
CA SER A 141 -29.18 -1.07 -17.32
C SER A 141 -30.17 -0.18 -18.04
#